data_AF-A0A8S0V5W5-F1
#
_entry.id   AF-A0A8S0V5W5-F1
#
_cell.length_a   1.000
_cell.length_b   1.000
_cell.length_c   1.000
_cell.angle_alpha   90.00
_cell.angle_beta   90.00
_cell.angle_gamma   90.00
#
_symmetry.space_group_name_H-M   'P 1'
#
loop_
_entity.id
_entity.type
_entity.pdbx_description
1 polymer ?
#
loop_
_entity_poly.entity_id
_entity_poly.type
_entity_poly.pdbx_seq_one_letter_code
_entity_poly.pdbx_strand_id
1 'polypeptide(L)'
;MVATDIVLLASVNYKFICYSSDVCYISSDVTRALDELELSIQRVKVTTTPDGCVLDLFFIRDNLELLHTKERQNETCEQLHAVLGESCISCELQLAGPQYDNLLCISSMSSVVAEELFRCTLSDKEIRSQALSPDVRELKKASVITDNSLSPSHTLLQINCIDHKGFLYDIMRTLKDCNIQIAYGRFSTVQKGRRELDLFIRHQDGKKIVDPEKQEALCSRLKLEMLHPLRVVITNRGPDTELLVGNPVELSGRGRPRVFYDVTFALKSLGICIFSAEIGRHSAADREWEVYRFLLDENCTFQLSNMVIRNQIVDKVRRILMGW
;
A
#
# COMPACT_ATOMS: atom_id res chain seq x y z
N MET A 1 -26.73 33.66 -16.68
CA MET A 1 -26.67 32.30 -17.26
C MET A 1 -25.73 31.50 -16.39
N VAL A 2 -26.24 30.35 -15.94
CA VAL A 2 -25.90 29.63 -14.72
C VAL A 2 -24.42 29.26 -14.64
N ALA A 3 -23.76 29.69 -13.57
CA ALA A 3 -22.51 29.11 -13.11
C ALA A 3 -22.86 27.71 -12.60
N THR A 4 -22.30 26.69 -13.26
CA THR A 4 -22.44 25.31 -12.86
C THR A 4 -21.72 25.14 -11.52
N ASP A 5 -22.49 25.07 -10.45
CA ASP A 5 -22.04 24.61 -9.14
C ASP A 5 -21.47 23.20 -9.31
N ILE A 6 -20.14 23.11 -9.42
CA ILE A 6 -19.41 21.89 -9.11
C ILE A 6 -19.52 21.73 -7.60
N VAL A 7 -20.61 21.10 -7.16
CA VAL A 7 -20.66 20.52 -5.82
C VAL A 7 -19.54 19.48 -5.79
N LEU A 8 -18.44 19.83 -5.10
CA LEU A 8 -17.57 18.83 -4.49
C LEU A 8 -18.49 17.96 -3.64
N LEU A 9 -18.90 16.81 -4.16
CA LEU A 9 -19.47 15.75 -3.35
C LEU A 9 -18.37 15.37 -2.37
N ALA A 10 -18.48 15.88 -1.15
CA ALA A 10 -17.64 15.45 -0.05
C ALA A 10 -17.80 13.93 0.06
N SER A 11 -16.71 13.18 -0.12
CA SER A 11 -16.74 11.73 0.02
C SER A 11 -17.31 11.39 1.40
N VAL A 12 -18.49 10.78 1.42
CA VAL A 12 -19.19 10.46 2.66
C VAL A 12 -18.40 9.38 3.39
N ASN A 13 -17.94 9.71 4.60
CA ASN A 13 -17.22 8.78 5.45
C ASN A 13 -18.23 8.01 6.32
N TYR A 14 -17.96 6.73 6.54
CA TYR A 14 -18.77 5.86 7.39
C TYR A 14 -17.93 5.28 8.52
N LYS A 15 -18.63 4.85 9.55
CA LYS A 15 -18.11 4.30 10.78
C LYS A 15 -18.71 2.90 10.96
N PHE A 16 -17.87 1.88 10.86
CA PHE A 16 -18.25 0.52 11.19
C PHE A 16 -17.72 0.18 12.59
N ILE A 17 -18.62 -0.27 13.46
CA ILE A 17 -18.34 -0.59 14.86
C ILE A 17 -18.56 -2.09 15.00
N CYS A 18 -17.58 -2.80 15.56
CA CYS A 18 -17.69 -4.22 15.85
C CYS A 18 -17.35 -4.47 17.32
N TYR A 19 -18.27 -5.11 18.03
CA TYR A 19 -18.08 -5.57 19.40
C TYR A 19 -17.91 -7.08 19.41
N SER A 20 -16.81 -7.56 19.97
CA SER A 20 -16.44 -8.97 19.92
C SER A 20 -15.89 -9.46 21.26
N SER A 21 -16.06 -10.75 21.51
CA SER A 21 -15.53 -11.43 22.71
C SER A 21 -14.10 -11.92 22.54
N ASP A 22 -13.58 -11.93 21.31
CA ASP A 22 -12.22 -12.35 21.00
C ASP A 22 -11.21 -11.23 21.23
N VAL A 23 -10.08 -11.57 21.85
CA VAL A 23 -8.98 -10.65 22.20
C VAL A 23 -8.11 -10.28 20.97
N CYS A 24 -8.45 -10.75 19.78
CA CYS A 24 -7.61 -10.54 18.58
C CYS A 24 -8.02 -9.29 17.80
N TYR A 25 -7.30 -8.21 18.11
CA TYR A 25 -7.30 -6.89 17.48
C TYR A 25 -7.17 -6.92 15.94
N ILE A 26 -8.08 -6.24 15.24
CA ILE A 26 -8.20 -6.10 13.76
C ILE A 26 -8.16 -7.44 13.02
N SER A 27 -9.33 -8.04 12.80
CA SER A 27 -9.44 -9.25 11.99
C SER A 27 -9.03 -9.02 10.53
N SER A 28 -8.03 -9.79 10.06
CA SER A 28 -7.67 -9.82 8.63
C SER A 28 -8.85 -10.20 7.74
N ASP A 29 -9.83 -10.93 8.26
CA ASP A 29 -10.97 -11.37 7.47
C ASP A 29 -11.97 -10.21 7.30
N VAL A 30 -12.14 -9.35 8.31
CA VAL A 30 -12.91 -8.10 8.18
C VAL A 30 -12.23 -7.16 7.19
N THR A 31 -10.91 -7.01 7.26
CA THR A 31 -10.18 -6.17 6.30
C THR A 31 -10.25 -6.72 4.87
N ARG A 32 -10.36 -8.05 4.69
CA ARG A 32 -10.64 -8.68 3.40
C ARG A 32 -12.04 -8.35 2.89
N ALA A 33 -13.06 -8.50 3.74
CA ALA A 33 -14.45 -8.24 3.39
C ALA A 33 -14.65 -6.78 2.95
N LEU A 34 -14.04 -5.84 3.69
CA LEU A 34 -14.07 -4.41 3.32
C LEU A 34 -13.39 -4.16 1.97
N ASP A 35 -12.24 -4.80 1.69
CA ASP A 35 -11.55 -4.73 0.38
C ASP A 35 -12.42 -5.30 -0.75
N GLU A 36 -13.07 -6.44 -0.54
CA GLU A 36 -13.99 -7.08 -1.51
C GLU A 36 -15.26 -6.24 -1.77
N LEU A 37 -15.68 -5.45 -0.79
CA LEU A 37 -16.81 -4.53 -0.88
C LEU A 37 -16.43 -3.15 -1.45
N GLU A 38 -15.19 -2.95 -1.91
CA GLU A 38 -14.68 -1.65 -2.39
C GLU A 38 -14.78 -0.52 -1.33
N LEU A 39 -14.62 -0.89 -0.05
CA LEU A 39 -14.61 0.01 1.10
C LEU A 39 -13.16 0.23 1.57
N SER A 40 -12.68 1.47 1.45
CA SER A 40 -11.33 1.83 1.88
C SER A 40 -11.29 2.18 3.36
N ILE A 41 -10.48 1.47 4.14
CA ILE A 41 -10.23 1.81 5.55
C ILE A 41 -9.37 3.06 5.62
N GLN A 42 -9.75 4.08 6.39
CA GLN A 42 -8.92 5.25 6.68
C GLN A 42 -8.23 5.13 8.03
N ARG A 43 -8.94 4.62 9.03
CA ARG A 43 -8.44 4.50 10.40
C ARG A 43 -9.14 3.34 11.08
N VAL A 44 -8.40 2.64 11.93
CA VAL A 44 -8.92 1.62 12.84
C VAL A 44 -8.43 1.92 14.23
N LYS A 45 -9.34 1.90 15.20
CA LYS A 45 -9.02 2.03 16.61
C LYS A 45 -9.63 0.86 17.35
N VAL A 46 -8.81 0.15 18.10
CA VAL A 46 -9.30 -0.93 18.94
C VAL A 46 -9.28 -0.49 20.39
N THR A 47 -10.33 -0.83 21.15
CA THR A 47 -10.44 -0.50 22.56
C THR A 47 -10.98 -1.70 23.32
N THR A 48 -10.27 -2.15 24.36
CA THR A 48 -10.76 -3.19 25.26
C THR A 48 -11.73 -2.57 26.26
N THR A 49 -12.90 -3.15 26.41
CA THR A 49 -13.91 -2.72 27.37
C THR A 49 -13.68 -3.37 28.75
N PRO A 50 -14.20 -2.79 29.85
CA PRO A 50 -13.95 -3.28 31.21
C PRO A 50 -14.45 -4.72 31.48
N ASP A 51 -15.38 -5.21 30.67
CA ASP A 51 -15.90 -6.58 30.70
C ASP A 51 -15.00 -7.58 29.95
N GLY A 52 -13.85 -7.15 29.44
CA GLY A 52 -12.87 -8.00 28.76
C GLY A 52 -13.17 -8.21 27.26
N CYS A 53 -14.24 -7.61 26.74
CA CYS A 53 -14.54 -7.62 25.31
C CYS A 53 -13.72 -6.56 24.55
N VAL A 54 -13.75 -6.65 23.22
CA VAL A 54 -13.02 -5.75 22.31
C VAL A 54 -13.99 -5.00 21.41
N LEU A 55 -13.85 -3.68 21.39
CA LEU A 55 -14.55 -2.76 20.49
C LEU A 55 -13.61 -2.31 19.38
N ASP A 56 -13.83 -2.83 18.18
CA ASP A 56 -13.14 -2.42 16.96
C ASP A 56 -13.94 -1.31 16.28
N LEU A 57 -13.27 -0.20 16.01
CA LEU A 57 -13.84 0.95 15.34
C LEU A 57 -13.12 1.22 14.02
N PHE A 58 -13.82 0.98 12.91
CA PHE A 58 -13.34 1.21 11.55
C PHE A 58 -13.95 2.49 10.98
N PHE A 59 -13.09 3.38 10.49
CA PHE A 59 -13.49 4.51 9.67
C PHE A 59 -13.24 4.12 8.21
N ILE A 60 -14.30 4.07 7.43
CA ILE A 60 -14.29 3.58 6.05
C ILE A 60 -14.81 4.64 5.09
N ARG A 61 -14.25 4.65 3.88
CA ARG A 61 -14.73 5.41 2.75
C ARG A 61 -15.30 4.45 1.72
N ASP A 62 -16.46 4.79 1.20
CA ASP A 62 -17.03 4.06 0.09
C ASP A 62 -16.45 4.56 -1.23
N ASN A 63 -15.79 3.67 -1.98
CA ASN A 63 -15.21 4.02 -3.28
C ASN A 63 -16.25 4.01 -4.41
N LEU A 64 -17.41 3.36 -4.21
CA LEU A 64 -18.49 3.28 -5.20
C LEU A 64 -19.55 4.37 -5.01
N GLU A 65 -19.52 5.06 -3.86
CA GLU A 65 -20.51 6.08 -3.48
C GLU A 65 -21.97 5.55 -3.42
N LEU A 66 -22.16 4.25 -3.16
CA LEU A 66 -23.44 3.56 -3.09
C LEU A 66 -23.91 3.23 -1.66
N LEU A 67 -23.08 3.41 -0.64
CA LEU A 67 -23.36 3.08 0.76
C LEU A 67 -24.40 4.00 1.40
N HIS A 68 -24.89 5.01 0.67
CA HIS A 68 -26.05 5.80 1.05
C HIS A 68 -27.37 5.03 0.84
N THR A 69 -27.35 3.96 0.03
CA THR A 69 -28.51 3.10 -0.23
C THR A 69 -28.66 2.03 0.85
N LYS A 70 -29.90 1.74 1.25
CA LYS A 70 -30.19 0.70 2.26
C LYS A 70 -29.81 -0.70 1.79
N GLU A 71 -29.95 -0.99 0.50
CA GLU A 71 -29.60 -2.27 -0.10
C GLU A 71 -28.10 -2.56 0.08
N ARG A 72 -27.23 -1.60 -0.26
CA ARG A 72 -25.78 -1.75 -0.10
C ARG A 72 -25.35 -1.83 1.37
N GLN A 73 -26.02 -1.08 2.26
CA GLN A 73 -25.76 -1.18 3.70
C GLN A 73 -26.11 -2.56 4.24
N ASN A 74 -27.26 -3.12 3.85
CA ASN A 74 -27.68 -4.46 4.29
C ASN A 74 -26.72 -5.53 3.77
N GLU A 75 -26.35 -5.49 2.49
CA GLU A 75 -25.37 -6.42 1.90
C GLU A 75 -24.02 -6.33 2.63
N THR A 76 -23.54 -5.12 2.89
CA THR A 76 -22.29 -4.87 3.63
C THR A 76 -22.36 -5.47 5.04
N CYS A 77 -23.44 -5.21 5.78
CA CYS A 77 -23.63 -5.75 7.12
C CYS A 77 -23.73 -7.28 7.11
N GLU A 78 -24.46 -7.88 6.17
CA GLU A 78 -24.59 -9.34 6.05
C GLU A 78 -23.24 -10.00 5.79
N GLN A 79 -22.43 -9.45 4.88
CA GLN A 79 -21.09 -9.99 4.62
C GLN A 79 -20.15 -9.83 5.82
N LEU A 80 -20.17 -8.68 6.50
CA LEU A 80 -19.36 -8.46 7.69
C LEU A 80 -19.78 -9.39 8.84
N HIS A 81 -21.09 -9.59 9.05
CA HIS A 81 -21.61 -10.57 10.01
C HIS A 81 -21.18 -12.00 9.67
N ALA A 82 -21.24 -12.40 8.39
CA ALA A 82 -20.83 -13.73 7.96
C ALA A 82 -19.34 -14.00 8.24
N VAL A 83 -18.51 -12.97 8.10
CA VAL A 83 -17.06 -13.06 8.34
C VAL A 83 -16.70 -13.04 9.83
N LEU A 84 -17.42 -12.25 10.60
CA LEU A 84 -17.23 -12.14 12.04
C LEU A 84 -17.76 -13.36 12.81
N GLY A 85 -18.74 -14.07 12.27
CA GLY A 85 -19.24 -15.33 12.83
C GLY A 85 -19.79 -15.18 14.25
N GLU A 86 -19.67 -16.25 15.05
CA GLU A 86 -20.24 -16.33 16.41
C GLU A 86 -19.48 -15.50 17.46
N SER A 87 -18.28 -14.99 17.16
CA SER A 87 -17.49 -14.22 18.12
C SER A 87 -17.87 -12.73 18.19
N CYS A 88 -18.68 -12.25 17.22
CA CYS A 88 -19.24 -10.90 17.23
C CYS A 88 -20.55 -10.84 18.00
N ILE A 89 -20.57 -9.96 18.99
CA ILE A 89 -21.72 -9.70 19.86
C ILE A 89 -22.66 -8.68 19.20
N SER A 90 -22.10 -7.64 18.58
CA SER A 90 -22.84 -6.66 17.79
C SER A 90 -21.96 -5.99 16.75
N CYS A 91 -22.55 -5.60 15.61
CA CYS A 91 -21.88 -4.69 14.70
C CYS A 91 -22.86 -3.67 14.11
N GLU A 92 -22.39 -2.45 13.91
CA GLU A 92 -23.20 -1.32 13.46
C GLU A 92 -22.47 -0.50 12.41
N LEU A 93 -23.18 -0.12 11.35
CA LEU A 93 -22.71 0.80 10.34
C LEU A 93 -23.42 2.16 10.49
N GLN A 94 -22.65 3.23 10.69
CA GLN A 94 -23.15 4.58 10.93
C GLN A 94 -22.46 5.58 10.00
N LEU A 95 -23.10 6.73 9.74
CA LEU A 95 -22.46 7.86 9.07
C LEU A 95 -21.42 8.50 10.00
N ALA A 96 -20.23 8.80 9.50
CA ALA A 96 -19.22 9.51 10.28
C ALA A 96 -19.61 10.99 10.38
N GLY A 97 -19.51 11.56 11.59
CA GLY A 97 -19.82 12.98 11.83
C GLY A 97 -18.77 13.95 11.26
N PRO A 98 -19.07 15.27 11.18
CA PRO A 98 -18.21 16.30 10.58
C PRO A 98 -16.88 16.53 11.31
N GLN A 99 -16.77 16.08 12.56
CA GLN A 99 -15.53 16.14 13.35
C GLN A 99 -14.40 15.23 12.82
N TYR A 100 -14.64 14.48 11.74
CA TYR A 100 -13.72 13.50 11.18
C TYR A 100 -13.20 13.84 9.76
N ASP A 101 -13.48 15.03 9.24
CA ASP A 101 -13.02 15.46 7.90
C ASP A 101 -11.49 15.68 7.81
N ASN A 102 -10.80 15.79 8.96
CA ASN A 102 -9.34 15.98 9.03
C ASN A 102 -8.51 14.67 9.12
N LEU A 103 -9.10 13.51 8.84
CA LEU A 103 -8.43 12.20 8.98
C LEU A 103 -7.27 11.94 7.99
N LEU A 104 -7.06 12.80 6.99
CA LEU A 104 -6.04 12.60 5.95
C LEU A 104 -4.61 12.95 6.40
N CYS A 105 -4.45 13.65 7.53
CA CYS A 105 -3.16 14.09 8.03
C CYS A 105 -2.59 13.09 9.05
N ILE A 106 -1.47 12.46 8.72
CA ILE A 106 -0.77 11.55 9.64
C ILE A 106 -0.07 12.34 10.74
N SER A 107 -0.03 11.73 11.93
CA SER A 107 0.80 12.19 13.04
C SER A 107 2.28 12.35 12.63
N SER A 108 2.97 13.40 13.10
CA SER A 108 4.36 13.67 12.69
C SER A 108 5.28 12.46 12.85
N MET A 109 6.15 12.24 11.87
CA MET A 109 7.15 11.15 11.86
C MET A 109 8.56 11.74 11.98
N SER A 110 9.51 10.94 12.47
CA SER A 110 10.89 11.39 12.62
C SER A 110 11.58 11.56 11.26
N SER A 111 12.55 12.49 11.17
CA SER A 111 13.30 12.75 9.93
C SER A 111 13.98 11.49 9.39
N VAL A 112 14.53 10.66 10.28
CA VAL A 112 15.23 9.41 9.92
C VAL A 112 14.29 8.41 9.24
N VAL A 113 13.08 8.27 9.78
CA VAL A 113 12.06 7.37 9.24
C VAL A 113 11.53 7.88 7.90
N ALA A 114 11.32 9.20 7.78
CA ALA A 114 10.92 9.82 6.51
C ALA A 114 12.00 9.65 5.43
N GLU A 115 13.27 9.84 5.77
CA GLU A 115 14.40 9.62 4.86
C GLU A 115 14.57 8.17 4.41
N GLU A 116 14.15 7.20 5.23
CA GLU A 116 14.14 5.78 4.85
C GLU A 116 12.90 5.43 4.00
N LEU A 117 11.71 5.90 4.40
CA LEU A 117 10.46 5.63 3.70
C LEU A 117 10.35 6.34 2.34
N PHE A 118 10.87 7.55 2.19
CA PHE A 118 10.65 8.37 0.98
C PHE A 118 11.89 8.52 0.10
N ARG A 119 12.97 7.78 0.37
CA ARG A 119 14.21 7.80 -0.42
C ARG A 119 14.01 7.50 -1.90
N CYS A 120 14.42 8.38 -2.80
CA CYS A 120 14.27 8.19 -4.26
C CYS A 120 15.58 7.85 -4.99
N THR A 121 16.64 7.49 -4.27
CA THR A 121 17.97 7.20 -4.84
C THR A 121 18.45 5.78 -4.53
N LEU A 122 18.99 5.10 -5.55
CA LEU A 122 19.77 3.88 -5.39
C LEU A 122 21.22 4.28 -5.09
N SER A 123 21.72 3.97 -3.90
CA SER A 123 23.15 4.07 -3.59
C SER A 123 23.63 2.73 -3.09
N ASP A 124 24.75 2.22 -3.61
CA ASP A 124 25.33 0.92 -3.22
C ASP A 124 25.74 0.87 -1.73
N LYS A 125 25.88 2.03 -1.08
CA LYS A 125 26.15 2.17 0.36
C LYS A 125 24.84 2.22 1.17
N GLU A 126 23.98 1.23 0.95
CA GLU A 126 22.66 1.15 1.58
C GLU A 126 22.77 0.99 3.10
N ILE A 127 22.65 2.08 3.86
CA ILE A 127 22.34 2.00 5.29
C ILE A 127 20.81 1.85 5.37
N ARG A 128 20.34 0.62 5.46
CA ARG A 128 18.95 0.30 5.84
C ARG A 128 18.93 -0.20 7.27
N SER A 129 17.88 0.14 7.99
CA SER A 129 17.71 -0.37 9.34
C SER A 129 17.38 -1.87 9.35
N GLN A 130 16.80 -2.42 8.27
CA GLN A 130 16.49 -3.85 8.14
C GLN A 130 17.17 -4.56 6.96
N ALA A 131 17.52 -5.84 7.16
CA ALA A 131 18.23 -6.67 6.20
C ALA A 131 17.40 -6.97 4.92
N LEU A 132 18.10 -7.19 3.80
CA LEU A 132 17.48 -7.57 2.53
C LEU A 132 17.29 -9.09 2.42
N SER A 133 16.09 -9.50 2.04
CA SER A 133 15.73 -10.90 1.81
C SER A 133 16.43 -11.48 0.57
N PRO A 134 16.53 -12.82 0.45
CA PRO A 134 17.03 -13.48 -0.77
C PRO A 134 16.28 -13.05 -2.02
N ASP A 135 14.96 -12.90 -1.93
CA ASP A 135 14.09 -12.51 -3.05
C ASP A 135 14.42 -11.09 -3.55
N VAL A 136 14.72 -10.16 -2.63
CA VAL A 136 15.18 -8.81 -3.01
C VAL A 136 16.54 -8.85 -3.70
N ARG A 137 17.43 -9.80 -3.37
CA ARG A 137 18.71 -9.96 -4.06
C ARG A 137 18.53 -10.46 -5.49
N GLU A 138 17.54 -11.32 -5.74
CA GLU A 138 17.17 -11.72 -7.10
C GLU A 138 16.53 -10.56 -7.87
N LEU A 139 15.70 -9.75 -7.20
CA LEU A 139 15.09 -8.55 -7.78
C LEU A 139 16.14 -7.51 -8.20
N LYS A 140 17.25 -7.39 -7.46
CA LYS A 140 18.41 -6.55 -7.88
C LYS A 140 19.04 -6.99 -9.21
N LYS A 141 18.82 -8.23 -9.65
CA LYS A 141 19.30 -8.75 -10.95
C LYS A 141 18.32 -8.46 -12.09
N ALA A 142 17.31 -7.61 -11.87
CA ALA A 142 16.42 -7.14 -12.93
C ALA A 142 17.21 -6.42 -14.02
N SER A 143 16.94 -6.76 -15.27
CA SER A 143 17.49 -6.06 -16.43
C SER A 143 16.44 -5.12 -17.00
N VAL A 144 16.81 -3.86 -17.16
CA VAL A 144 16.03 -2.83 -17.86
C VAL A 144 16.94 -2.27 -18.93
N ILE A 145 16.56 -2.46 -20.19
CA ILE A 145 17.37 -2.11 -21.37
C ILE A 145 16.49 -1.28 -22.30
N THR A 146 17.10 -0.31 -22.98
CA THR A 146 16.43 0.45 -24.04
C THR A 146 17.11 0.16 -25.37
N ASP A 147 16.30 0.05 -26.43
CA ASP A 147 16.77 -0.12 -27.80
C ASP A 147 16.04 0.83 -28.75
N ASN A 148 16.81 1.51 -29.58
CA ASN A 148 16.34 2.45 -30.58
C ASN A 148 16.49 1.92 -32.02
N SER A 149 16.91 0.67 -32.23
CA SER A 149 17.13 0.11 -33.57
C SER A 149 15.85 -0.40 -34.24
N LEU A 150 14.88 -0.88 -33.46
CA LEU A 150 13.72 -1.64 -33.94
C LEU A 150 12.53 -0.77 -34.43
N SER A 151 12.52 0.52 -34.15
CA SER A 151 11.45 1.42 -34.60
C SER A 151 12.00 2.81 -34.92
N PRO A 152 11.60 3.45 -36.03
CA PRO A 152 12.03 4.81 -36.33
C PRO A 152 11.41 5.84 -35.38
N SER A 153 10.25 5.54 -34.78
CA SER A 153 9.44 6.52 -34.03
C SER A 153 9.23 6.17 -32.55
N HIS A 154 9.74 5.04 -32.07
CA HIS A 154 9.61 4.62 -30.67
C HIS A 154 10.94 4.11 -30.14
N THR A 155 11.10 4.18 -28.82
CA THR A 155 12.15 3.49 -28.07
C THR A 155 11.55 2.18 -27.56
N LEU A 156 12.21 1.06 -27.79
CA LEU A 156 11.86 -0.19 -27.16
C LEU A 156 12.44 -0.19 -25.74
N LEU A 157 11.61 -0.47 -24.75
CA LEU A 157 11.99 -0.68 -23.37
C LEU A 157 11.76 -2.16 -23.03
N GLN A 158 12.82 -2.87 -22.68
CA GLN A 158 12.78 -4.28 -22.33
C GLN A 158 13.07 -4.47 -20.85
N ILE A 159 12.15 -5.10 -20.15
CA ILE A 159 12.24 -5.35 -18.72
C ILE A 159 12.17 -6.86 -18.50
N ASN A 160 13.16 -7.42 -17.79
CA ASN A 160 13.14 -8.80 -17.36
C ASN A 160 13.46 -8.90 -15.87
N CYS A 161 12.52 -9.46 -15.13
CA CYS A 161 12.53 -9.49 -13.67
C CYS A 161 11.90 -10.77 -13.13
N ILE A 162 12.12 -11.08 -11.85
CA ILE A 162 11.29 -12.07 -11.15
C ILE A 162 9.86 -11.54 -11.04
N ASP A 163 8.89 -12.45 -11.07
CA ASP A 163 7.49 -12.05 -10.90
C ASP A 163 7.22 -11.57 -9.47
N HIS A 164 6.36 -10.57 -9.34
CA HIS A 164 5.85 -10.11 -8.06
C HIS A 164 4.42 -9.57 -8.23
N LYS A 165 3.63 -9.65 -7.17
CA LYS A 165 2.28 -9.07 -7.12
C LYS A 165 2.40 -7.61 -7.53
N GLY A 166 1.53 -7.14 -8.43
CA GLY A 166 1.53 -5.74 -8.90
C GLY A 166 2.64 -5.36 -9.87
N PHE A 167 3.45 -6.30 -10.39
CA PHE A 167 4.56 -6.03 -11.34
C PHE A 167 4.20 -5.06 -12.47
N LEU A 168 3.13 -5.34 -13.22
CA LEU A 168 2.68 -4.46 -14.31
C LEU A 168 2.24 -3.09 -13.80
N TYR A 169 1.49 -3.05 -12.69
CA TYR A 169 1.02 -1.79 -12.10
C TYR A 169 2.18 -0.88 -11.73
N ASP A 170 3.18 -1.43 -11.03
CA ASP A 170 4.34 -0.67 -10.56
C ASP A 170 5.10 -0.05 -11.74
N ILE A 171 5.30 -0.81 -12.83
CA ILE A 171 5.96 -0.33 -14.07
C ILE A 171 5.12 0.74 -14.76
N MET A 172 3.83 0.49 -15.01
CA MET A 172 2.96 1.41 -15.74
C MET A 172 2.83 2.74 -15.02
N ARG A 173 2.67 2.70 -13.69
CA ARG A 173 2.66 3.87 -12.83
C ARG A 173 3.98 4.65 -12.92
N THR A 174 5.12 3.96 -12.82
CA THR A 174 6.43 4.64 -12.93
C THR A 174 6.63 5.30 -14.29
N LEU A 175 6.21 4.66 -15.38
CA LEU A 175 6.25 5.24 -16.72
C LEU A 175 5.35 6.48 -16.83
N LYS A 176 4.14 6.42 -16.27
CA LYS A 176 3.21 7.54 -16.19
C LYS A 176 3.81 8.72 -15.40
N ASP A 177 4.41 8.46 -14.24
CA ASP A 177 5.07 9.48 -13.41
C ASP A 177 6.25 10.14 -14.15
N CYS A 178 6.92 9.40 -15.05
CA CYS A 178 7.99 9.90 -15.90
C CYS A 178 7.49 10.55 -17.21
N ASN A 179 6.19 10.79 -17.36
CA ASN A 179 5.59 11.35 -18.58
C ASN A 179 5.93 10.53 -19.85
N ILE A 180 5.95 9.20 -19.71
CA ILE A 180 6.21 8.27 -20.83
C ILE A 180 4.88 7.73 -21.36
N GLN A 181 4.70 7.83 -22.67
CA GLN A 181 3.58 7.25 -23.40
C GLN A 181 3.94 5.85 -23.92
N ILE A 182 3.01 4.91 -23.79
CA ILE A 182 3.17 3.53 -24.25
C ILE A 182 2.28 3.35 -25.48
N ALA A 183 2.88 2.96 -26.60
CA ALA A 183 2.16 2.70 -27.84
C ALA A 183 1.75 1.23 -27.96
N TYR A 184 2.67 0.32 -27.64
CA TYR A 184 2.46 -1.11 -27.70
C TYR A 184 3.20 -1.80 -26.57
N GLY A 185 2.65 -2.91 -26.07
CA GLY A 185 3.29 -3.72 -25.05
C GLY A 185 3.10 -5.20 -25.32
N ARG A 186 4.14 -5.99 -25.07
CA ARG A 186 4.09 -7.44 -25.05
C ARG A 186 4.54 -7.92 -23.68
N PHE A 187 3.67 -8.69 -23.02
CA PHE A 187 3.97 -9.32 -21.74
C PHE A 187 4.09 -10.83 -21.94
N SER A 188 5.24 -11.38 -21.57
CA SER A 188 5.53 -12.81 -21.69
C SER A 188 5.96 -13.41 -20.36
N THR A 189 5.51 -14.63 -20.12
CA THR A 189 6.06 -15.51 -19.09
C THR A 189 7.29 -16.20 -19.62
N VAL A 190 8.40 -16.09 -18.89
CA VAL A 190 9.63 -16.83 -19.18
C VAL A 190 9.74 -18.01 -18.21
N GLN A 191 10.47 -19.05 -18.60
CA GLN A 191 10.76 -20.18 -17.72
C GLN A 191 11.44 -19.72 -16.41
N LYS A 192 11.18 -20.42 -15.29
CA LYS A 192 11.70 -20.14 -13.93
C LYS A 192 11.10 -18.92 -13.21
N GLY A 193 9.83 -18.57 -13.46
CA GLY A 193 9.13 -17.54 -12.69
C GLY A 193 9.59 -16.10 -12.98
N ARG A 194 10.28 -15.90 -14.11
CA ARG A 194 10.63 -14.57 -14.61
C ARG A 194 9.57 -14.05 -15.57
N ARG A 195 9.34 -12.75 -15.55
CA ARG A 195 8.47 -12.04 -16.49
C ARG A 195 9.32 -11.17 -17.39
N GLU A 196 8.94 -11.15 -18.65
CA GLU A 196 9.50 -10.27 -19.67
C GLU A 196 8.41 -9.33 -20.16
N LEU A 197 8.76 -8.05 -20.26
CA LEU A 197 7.89 -7.00 -20.71
C LEU A 197 8.64 -6.13 -21.72
N ASP A 198 8.14 -6.13 -22.94
CA ASP A 198 8.63 -5.30 -24.04
C ASP A 198 7.61 -4.18 -24.30
N LEU A 199 8.03 -2.93 -24.19
CA LEU A 199 7.19 -1.76 -24.39
C LEU A 199 7.76 -0.83 -25.47
N PHE A 200 6.96 -0.48 -26.46
CA PHE A 200 7.29 0.61 -27.37
C PHE A 200 6.82 1.92 -26.77
N ILE A 201 7.78 2.74 -26.36
CA ILE A 201 7.55 3.96 -25.60
C ILE A 201 7.98 5.22 -26.36
N ARG A 202 7.37 6.34 -25.97
CA ARG A 202 7.68 7.70 -26.41
C ARG A 202 7.64 8.64 -25.21
N HIS A 203 8.31 9.76 -25.30
CA HIS A 203 8.12 10.85 -24.35
C HIS A 203 6.77 11.54 -24.62
N GLN A 204 6.23 12.28 -23.65
CA GLN A 204 4.92 12.95 -23.73
C GLN A 204 4.79 13.92 -24.91
N ASP A 205 5.90 14.48 -25.40
CA ASP A 205 5.94 15.30 -26.62
C ASP A 205 5.79 14.50 -27.92
N GLY A 206 5.51 13.20 -27.83
CA GLY A 206 5.35 12.28 -28.94
C GLY A 206 6.66 11.86 -29.59
N LYS A 207 7.81 12.29 -29.06
CA LYS A 207 9.12 11.99 -29.63
C LYS A 207 9.72 10.72 -29.03
N LYS A 208 10.58 10.11 -29.82
CA LYS A 208 11.42 9.00 -29.41
C LYS A 208 12.47 9.47 -28.38
N ILE A 209 12.78 8.63 -27.40
CA ILE A 209 13.77 8.94 -26.36
C ILE A 209 15.15 8.57 -26.91
N VAL A 210 15.85 9.55 -27.48
CA VAL A 210 17.17 9.34 -28.12
C VAL A 210 18.32 9.70 -27.18
N ASP A 211 18.06 10.61 -26.25
CA ASP A 211 19.04 11.09 -25.28
C ASP A 211 19.45 9.97 -24.30
N PRO A 212 20.73 9.54 -24.29
CA PRO A 212 21.21 8.48 -23.42
C PRO A 212 21.02 8.78 -21.93
N GLU A 213 21.15 10.05 -21.51
CA GLU A 213 20.99 10.43 -20.10
C GLU A 213 19.54 10.22 -19.64
N LYS A 214 18.57 10.55 -20.50
CA LYS A 214 17.14 10.31 -20.23
C LYS A 214 16.80 8.83 -20.20
N GLN A 215 17.42 8.03 -21.09
CA GLN A 215 17.25 6.58 -21.09
C GLN A 215 17.82 5.95 -19.80
N GLU A 216 19.01 6.36 -19.39
CA GLU A 216 19.64 5.86 -18.16
C GLU A 216 18.86 6.28 -16.91
N ALA A 217 18.38 7.53 -16.86
CA ALA A 217 17.52 8.00 -15.77
C ALA A 217 16.22 7.19 -15.68
N LEU A 218 15.57 6.91 -16.81
CA LEU A 218 14.36 6.08 -16.86
C LEU A 218 14.64 4.64 -16.39
N CYS A 219 15.70 4.02 -16.90
CA CYS A 219 16.11 2.67 -16.49
C CYS A 219 16.42 2.59 -14.99
N SER A 220 17.13 3.58 -14.46
CA SER A 220 17.48 3.65 -13.04
C SER A 220 16.25 3.84 -12.16
N ARG A 221 15.31 4.70 -12.59
CA ARG A 221 14.04 4.91 -11.91
C ARG A 221 13.19 3.65 -11.88
N LEU A 222 13.06 2.95 -13.00
CA LEU A 222 12.33 1.68 -13.08
C LEU A 222 12.95 0.63 -12.17
N LYS A 223 14.28 0.46 -12.19
CA LYS A 223 14.99 -0.46 -11.30
C LYS A 223 14.71 -0.16 -9.83
N LEU A 224 14.72 1.11 -9.42
CA LEU A 224 14.41 1.51 -8.05
C LEU A 224 12.99 1.17 -7.65
N GLU A 225 12.01 1.56 -8.47
CA GLU A 225 10.59 1.38 -8.17
C GLU A 225 10.18 -0.09 -8.22
N MET A 226 10.82 -0.90 -9.08
CA MET A 226 10.65 -2.35 -9.08
C MET A 226 11.28 -3.01 -7.86
N LEU A 227 12.42 -2.49 -7.38
CA LEU A 227 13.10 -3.04 -6.21
C LEU A 227 12.33 -2.75 -4.91
N HIS A 228 11.71 -1.56 -4.81
CA HIS A 228 10.94 -1.11 -3.64
C HIS A 228 9.61 -0.44 -4.04
N PRO A 229 8.65 -1.19 -4.60
CA PRO A 229 7.35 -0.63 -4.99
C PRO A 229 6.54 -0.22 -3.76
N LEU A 230 6.74 -0.94 -2.65
CA LEU A 230 6.25 -0.62 -1.32
C LEU A 230 7.43 -0.67 -0.34
N ARG A 231 7.43 0.25 0.62
CA ARG A 231 8.53 0.40 1.58
C ARG A 231 8.03 0.13 2.97
N VAL A 232 8.72 -0.74 3.70
CA VAL A 232 8.28 -1.22 5.01
C VAL A 232 9.40 -0.92 6.00
N VAL A 233 9.06 -0.20 7.07
CA VAL A 233 9.97 0.19 8.14
C VAL A 233 9.29 -0.08 9.47
N ILE A 234 10.04 -0.62 10.43
CA ILE A 234 9.58 -0.77 11.82
C ILE A 234 10.43 0.09 12.73
N THR A 235 9.79 0.93 13.53
CA THR A 235 10.44 1.94 14.40
C THR A 235 9.73 2.02 15.74
N ASN A 236 10.29 2.79 16.67
CA ASN A 236 9.66 3.11 17.94
C ASN A 236 9.10 4.52 17.92
N ARG A 237 7.93 4.68 18.56
CA ARG A 237 7.33 5.96 18.88
C ARG A 237 7.20 6.07 20.39
N GLY A 238 8.28 6.51 21.03
CA GLY A 238 8.37 6.46 22.50
C GLY A 238 8.47 5.01 22.98
N PRO A 239 7.60 4.54 23.89
CA PRO A 239 7.61 3.15 24.34
C PRO A 239 7.01 2.18 23.30
N ASP A 240 6.18 2.67 22.38
CA ASP A 240 5.41 1.81 21.49
C ASP A 240 6.17 1.48 20.21
N THR A 241 5.97 0.27 19.69
CA THR A 241 6.51 -0.16 18.39
C THR A 241 5.48 0.11 17.28
N GLU A 242 5.90 0.78 16.20
CA GLU A 242 5.07 1.02 15.02
C GLU A 242 5.67 0.45 13.74
N LEU A 243 4.81 -0.14 12.90
CA LEU A 243 5.12 -0.56 11.54
C LEU A 243 4.56 0.46 10.56
N LEU A 244 5.41 0.93 9.66
CA LEU A 244 5.09 1.90 8.64
C LEU A 244 5.26 1.27 7.26
N VAL A 245 4.24 1.43 6.41
CA VAL A 245 4.30 1.04 5.01
C VAL A 245 4.06 2.27 4.13
N GLY A 246 5.06 2.65 3.35
CA GLY A 246 4.97 3.68 2.32
C GLY A 246 4.51 3.09 0.99
N ASN A 247 3.35 3.53 0.52
CA ASN A 247 2.76 3.22 -0.76
C ASN A 247 2.79 4.46 -1.66
N PRO A 248 3.63 4.48 -2.71
CA PRO A 248 3.69 5.64 -3.57
C PRO A 248 2.38 5.79 -4.37
N VAL A 249 1.82 7.00 -4.34
CA VAL A 249 0.52 7.33 -4.93
C VAL A 249 0.69 7.67 -6.42
N GLU A 250 -0.32 7.33 -7.23
CA GLU A 250 -0.44 7.83 -8.60
C GLU A 250 -0.99 9.25 -8.65
N LEU A 251 -0.79 9.95 -9.77
CA LEU A 251 -1.44 11.25 -10.04
C LEU A 251 -2.98 11.24 -9.88
N SER A 252 -3.65 10.10 -9.98
CA SER A 252 -5.10 9.99 -9.71
C SER A 252 -5.45 9.94 -8.22
N GLY A 253 -4.47 10.10 -7.33
CA GLY A 253 -4.68 10.11 -5.90
C GLY A 253 -4.93 8.74 -5.30
N ARG A 254 -4.58 7.62 -5.96
CA ARG A 254 -4.68 6.27 -5.37
C ARG A 254 -3.33 5.59 -5.35
N GLY A 255 -3.02 4.86 -4.28
CA GLY A 255 -1.88 3.96 -4.24
C GLY A 255 -2.26 2.56 -4.69
N ARG A 256 -1.31 1.63 -4.53
CA ARG A 256 -1.53 0.20 -4.75
C ARG A 256 -2.65 -0.33 -3.85
N PRO A 257 -3.62 -1.12 -4.36
CA PRO A 257 -4.71 -1.67 -3.56
C PRO A 257 -4.24 -2.80 -2.63
N ARG A 258 -5.13 -3.22 -1.72
CA ARG A 258 -4.96 -4.36 -0.79
C ARG A 258 -3.82 -4.25 0.23
N VAL A 259 -3.09 -3.15 0.27
CA VAL A 259 -1.94 -2.96 1.19
C VAL A 259 -2.36 -3.13 2.65
N PHE A 260 -3.49 -2.55 3.05
CA PHE A 260 -3.99 -2.68 4.43
C PHE A 260 -4.26 -4.15 4.79
N TYR A 261 -5.01 -4.86 3.95
CA TYR A 261 -5.32 -6.28 4.14
C TYR A 261 -4.04 -7.12 4.22
N ASP A 262 -3.14 -6.99 3.24
CA ASP A 262 -1.89 -7.76 3.16
C ASP A 262 -1.03 -7.58 4.43
N VAL A 263 -0.93 -6.35 4.96
CA VAL A 263 -0.18 -6.08 6.20
C VAL A 263 -0.87 -6.70 7.41
N THR A 264 -2.19 -6.53 7.55
CA THR A 264 -2.94 -7.13 8.67
C THR A 264 -2.87 -8.66 8.65
N PHE A 265 -2.94 -9.27 7.46
CA PHE A 265 -2.78 -10.71 7.28
C PHE A 265 -1.37 -11.17 7.65
N ALA A 266 -0.32 -10.43 7.25
CA ALA A 266 1.05 -10.73 7.63
C ALA A 266 1.26 -10.71 9.14
N LEU A 267 0.77 -9.68 9.82
CA LEU A 267 0.88 -9.54 11.27
C LEU A 267 0.09 -10.63 12.01
N LYS A 268 -1.13 -10.94 11.55
CA LYS A 268 -1.93 -12.07 12.07
C LYS A 268 -1.19 -13.40 11.94
N SER A 269 -0.53 -13.65 10.80
CA SER A 269 0.24 -14.89 10.57
C SER A 269 1.46 -15.02 11.49
N LEU A 270 1.95 -13.92 12.04
CA LEU A 270 3.01 -13.88 13.05
C LEU A 270 2.47 -13.90 14.48
N GLY A 271 1.15 -13.84 14.68
CA GLY A 271 0.53 -13.72 15.99
C GLY A 271 0.73 -12.34 16.65
N ILE A 272 0.96 -11.30 15.84
CA ILE A 272 1.15 -9.92 16.31
C ILE A 272 -0.19 -9.19 16.25
N CYS A 273 -0.59 -8.62 17.38
CA CYS A 273 -1.81 -7.84 17.50
C CYS A 273 -1.56 -6.38 17.10
N ILE A 274 -2.59 -5.73 16.56
CA ILE A 274 -2.55 -4.34 16.09
C ILE A 274 -3.47 -3.51 16.95
N PHE A 275 -2.92 -2.64 17.80
CA PHE A 275 -3.72 -1.80 18.68
C PHE A 275 -4.50 -0.71 17.91
N SER A 276 -3.87 -0.10 16.92
CA SER A 276 -4.51 0.89 16.06
C SER A 276 -3.82 0.95 14.70
N ALA A 277 -4.55 1.40 13.69
CA ALA A 277 -4.02 1.63 12.36
C ALA A 277 -4.54 2.94 11.77
N GLU A 278 -3.71 3.68 11.06
CA GLU A 278 -4.10 4.88 10.34
C GLU A 278 -3.48 4.90 8.95
N ILE A 279 -4.24 5.36 7.96
CA ILE A 279 -3.75 5.71 6.64
C ILE A 279 -3.82 7.21 6.52
N GLY A 280 -2.76 7.83 6.00
CA GLY A 280 -2.87 9.19 5.51
C GLY A 280 -1.85 9.51 4.43
N ARG A 281 -1.87 10.78 4.04
CA ARG A 281 -1.09 11.28 2.91
C ARG A 281 0.17 11.98 3.40
N HIS A 282 1.26 11.76 2.67
CA HIS A 282 2.52 12.46 2.89
C HIS A 282 3.15 12.84 1.55
N SER A 283 3.49 14.11 1.38
CA SER A 283 4.15 14.60 0.17
C SER A 283 5.66 14.69 0.44
N ALA A 284 6.46 13.98 -0.36
CA ALA A 284 7.91 13.96 -0.25
C ALA A 284 8.56 13.78 -1.63
N ALA A 285 9.62 14.55 -1.91
CA ALA A 285 10.41 14.48 -3.14
C ALA A 285 9.55 14.46 -4.43
N ASP A 286 8.69 15.46 -4.57
CA ASP A 286 7.78 15.68 -5.71
C ASP A 286 6.75 14.57 -5.95
N ARG A 287 6.49 13.74 -4.95
CA ARG A 287 5.49 12.67 -5.00
C ARG A 287 4.64 12.61 -3.74
N GLU A 288 3.39 12.21 -3.91
CA GLU A 288 2.54 11.82 -2.79
C GLU A 288 2.69 10.35 -2.42
N TRP A 289 2.49 10.07 -1.14
CA TRP A 289 2.56 8.75 -0.55
C TRP A 289 1.33 8.53 0.32
N GLU A 290 0.76 7.33 0.22
CA GLU A 290 -0.13 6.76 1.22
C GLU A 290 0.75 6.04 2.22
N VAL A 291 0.73 6.48 3.47
CA VAL A 291 1.48 5.83 4.53
C VAL A 291 0.50 5.13 5.45
N TYR A 292 0.70 3.82 5.59
CA TYR A 292 -0.04 2.97 6.50
C TYR A 292 0.78 2.85 7.77
N ARG A 293 0.22 3.29 8.89
CA ARG A 293 0.84 3.20 10.20
C ARG A 293 0.06 2.22 11.04
N PHE A 294 0.74 1.22 11.58
CA PHE A 294 0.18 0.22 12.48
C PHE A 294 0.92 0.30 13.80
N LEU A 295 0.17 0.58 14.88
CA LEU A 295 0.67 0.49 16.24
C LEU A 295 0.56 -0.96 16.68
N LEU A 296 1.70 -1.59 16.99
CA LEU A 296 1.76 -2.99 17.34
C LEU A 296 1.66 -3.14 18.86
N ASP A 297 0.92 -4.15 19.30
CA ASP A 297 0.84 -4.49 20.71
C ASP A 297 2.03 -5.39 21.09
N GLU A 298 2.75 -5.00 22.15
CA GLU A 298 3.81 -5.79 22.74
C GLU A 298 3.21 -6.87 23.65
N ASN A 299 2.65 -7.90 23.03
CA ASN A 299 2.27 -9.09 23.79
C ASN A 299 3.52 -9.78 24.35
N CYS A 300 3.42 -10.35 25.55
CA CYS A 300 4.52 -11.01 26.30
C CYS A 300 5.27 -12.11 25.50
N THR A 301 4.73 -12.57 24.36
CA THR A 301 5.30 -13.57 23.47
C THR A 301 6.33 -13.01 22.47
N PHE A 302 6.29 -11.72 22.12
CA PHE A 302 7.19 -11.10 21.15
C PHE A 302 7.90 -9.88 21.73
N GLN A 303 9.20 -10.03 22.01
CA GLN A 303 10.04 -8.89 22.36
C GLN A 303 10.35 -8.06 21.10
N LEU A 304 9.48 -7.10 20.78
CA LEU A 304 9.64 -6.20 19.64
C LEU A 304 10.89 -5.32 19.74
N SER A 305 11.59 -5.29 20.87
CA SER A 305 12.91 -4.68 21.04
C SER A 305 14.05 -5.41 20.31
N ASN A 306 13.87 -6.68 19.93
CA ASN A 306 14.89 -7.48 19.26
C ASN A 306 14.95 -7.18 17.75
N MET A 307 16.12 -6.78 17.25
CA MET A 307 16.35 -6.47 15.83
C MET A 307 16.13 -7.67 14.90
N VAL A 308 16.36 -8.90 15.36
CA VAL A 308 16.11 -10.12 14.58
C VAL A 308 14.60 -10.29 14.34
N ILE A 309 13.79 -10.07 15.38
CA ILE A 309 12.32 -10.15 15.30
C ILE A 309 11.80 -9.03 14.38
N ARG A 310 12.31 -7.81 14.51
CA ARG A 310 11.98 -6.70 13.61
C ARG A 310 12.25 -7.03 12.14
N ASN A 311 13.41 -7.62 11.86
CA ASN A 311 13.76 -8.06 10.51
C ASN A 311 12.81 -9.15 10.00
N GLN A 312 12.40 -10.09 10.84
CA GLN A 312 11.43 -11.13 10.48
C GLN A 312 10.05 -10.54 10.17
N ILE A 313 9.59 -9.57 10.96
CA ILE A 313 8.31 -8.88 10.72
C ILE A 313 8.35 -8.15 9.37
N VAL A 314 9.38 -7.34 9.15
CA VAL A 314 9.53 -6.58 7.90
C VAL A 314 9.67 -7.50 6.69
N ASP A 315 10.42 -8.61 6.81
CA ASP A 315 10.55 -9.60 5.74
C ASP A 315 9.21 -10.27 5.43
N LYS A 316 8.47 -10.72 6.45
CA LYS A 316 7.16 -11.38 6.27
C LYS A 316 6.14 -10.45 5.63
N VAL A 317 6.05 -9.21 6.11
CA VAL A 317 5.16 -8.18 5.54
C VAL A 317 5.55 -7.90 4.08
N ARG A 318 6.84 -7.73 3.79
CA ARG A 318 7.32 -7.50 2.42
C ARG A 318 7.00 -8.67 1.50
N ARG A 319 7.21 -9.91 1.92
CA ARG A 319 6.89 -11.10 1.12
C ARG A 319 5.40 -11.13 0.75
N ILE A 320 4.51 -10.93 1.72
CA ILE A 320 3.06 -10.94 1.46
C ILE A 320 2.65 -9.80 0.51
N LEU A 321 3.17 -8.59 0.74
CA LEU A 321 2.93 -7.44 -0.14
C LEU A 321 3.41 -7.68 -1.58
N MET A 322 4.53 -8.40 -1.74
CA MET A 322 5.13 -8.75 -3.03
C MET A 322 4.58 -10.06 -3.62
N GLY A 323 3.77 -10.83 -2.90
CA GLY A 323 3.24 -12.13 -3.34
C GLY A 323 4.29 -13.25 -3.43
N TRP A 324 5.30 -13.23 -2.55
CA TRP A 324 6.34 -14.26 -2.43
C TRP A 324 6.08 -15.23 -1.28
#